data_AF-A0A1M4ZKM5-F1
#
_entry.id   AF-A0A1M4ZKM5-F1
#
_cell.length_a   1.000
_cell.length_b   1.000
_cell.length_c   1.000
_cell.angle_alpha   90.00
_cell.angle_beta   90.00
_cell.angle_gamma   90.00
#
_symmetry.space_group_name_H-M   'P 1'
#
loop_
_entity.id
_entity.type
_entity.pdbx_description
1 polymer ?
#
loop_
_entity_poly.entity_id
_entity_poly.type
_entity_poly.pdbx_seq_one_letter_code
_entity_poly.pdbx_strand_id
1 'polypeptide(L)' 'MTFNEALKQKKTILKNSSTFTKSLYDYIIIPAIEEEGQRYIDDFRKSPETFLDDSCKTYSSDSKFKVFLFNKNQN' A
#
# COMPACT_ATOMS: atom_id res chain seq x y z
N MET A 1 0.64 8.89 -8.64
CA MET A 1 -0.36 8.24 -9.52
C MET A 1 -1.74 8.39 -8.88
N THR A 2 -2.83 8.36 -9.65
CA THR A 2 -4.18 8.34 -9.07
C THR A 2 -4.43 7.00 -8.37
N PHE A 3 -5.43 6.94 -7.48
CA PHE A 3 -5.78 5.70 -6.77
C PHE A 3 -6.09 4.55 -7.74
N ASN A 4 -6.76 4.86 -8.85
CA ASN A 4 -7.14 3.87 -9.86
C ASN A 4 -5.92 3.32 -10.62
N GLU A 5 -4.93 4.17 -10.89
CA GLU A 5 -3.65 3.75 -11.46
C GLU A 5 -2.86 2.89 -10.48
N ALA A 6 -2.82 3.28 -9.20
CA ALA A 6 -2.18 2.48 -8.15
C ALA A 6 -2.84 1.09 -8.01
N LEU A 7 -4.17 1.02 -8.07
CA LEU A 7 -4.91 -0.25 -8.09
C LEU A 7 -4.56 -1.11 -9.31
N LYS A 8 -4.51 -0.51 -10.50
CA LYS A 8 -4.10 -1.22 -11.72
C LYS A 8 -2.68 -1.75 -11.58
N GLN A 9 -1.76 -0.92 -11.10
CA GLN A 9 -0.36 -1.32 -10.92
C GLN A 9 -0.22 -2.43 -9.86
N LYS A 10 -0.89 -2.29 -8.71
CA LYS A 10 -0.97 -3.34 -7.67
C LYS A 10 -1.46 -4.66 -8.26
N LYS A 11 -2.55 -4.66 -9.04
CA LYS A 11 -3.08 -5.86 -9.71
C LYS A 11 -2.10 -6.46 -10.72
N THR A 12 -1.45 -5.63 -11.53
CA THR A 12 -0.44 -6.08 -12.50
C THR A 12 0.75 -6.73 -11.80
N ILE A 13 1.25 -6.11 -10.73
CA ILE A 13 2.32 -6.68 -9.92
C ILE A 13 1.85 -7.99 -9.31
N LEU A 14 0.68 -8.02 -8.66
CA LEU A 14 0.14 -9.25 -8.07
C LEU A 14 -0.06 -10.37 -9.10
N LYS A 15 -0.37 -10.05 -10.35
CA LYS A 15 -0.48 -11.01 -11.45
C LYS A 15 0.88 -11.56 -11.87
N ASN A 16 1.92 -10.72 -11.90
CA ASN A 16 3.28 -11.10 -12.27
C ASN A 16 4.11 -11.65 -11.09
N SER A 17 3.69 -11.39 -9.85
CA SER A 17 4.39 -11.80 -8.65
C SER A 17 4.20 -13.29 -8.40
N SER A 18 5.32 -13.97 -8.23
CA SER A 18 5.38 -15.38 -7.85
C SER A 18 4.78 -15.62 -6.47
N THR A 19 4.36 -16.85 -6.20
CA THR A 19 3.80 -17.28 -4.92
C THR A 19 4.73 -16.96 -3.74
N PHE A 20 6.05 -17.07 -3.96
CA PHE A 20 7.07 -16.68 -2.98
C PHE A 20 7.00 -15.19 -2.62
N THR A 21 6.94 -14.30 -3.63
CA THR A 21 6.85 -12.85 -3.41
C THR A 21 5.56 -12.47 -2.68
N LYS A 22 4.44 -13.14 -2.96
CA LYS A 22 3.15 -12.93 -2.26
C LYS A 22 3.17 -13.43 -0.82
N SER A 23 3.96 -14.46 -0.54
CA SER A 23 4.15 -14.98 0.82
C SER A 23 4.98 -14.00 1.67
N LEU A 24 6.01 -13.40 1.07
CA LEU A 24 6.93 -12.51 1.78
C LEU A 24 6.48 -11.06 1.86
N TYR A 25 5.75 -10.58 0.85
CA TYR A 25 5.41 -9.16 0.71
C TYR A 25 3.92 -8.96 0.45
N ASP A 26 3.36 -7.92 1.08
CA ASP A 26 2.09 -7.33 0.72
C ASP A 26 2.28 -6.08 -0.11
N TYR A 27 1.44 -5.94 -1.14
CA TYR A 27 1.38 -4.71 -1.92
C TYR A 27 0.23 -3.86 -1.40
N ILE A 28 0.55 -2.74 -0.76
CA ILE A 28 -0.42 -1.79 -0.23
C ILE A 28 -0.37 -0.48 -1.01
N ILE A 29 -1.47 0.26 -1.03
CA ILE A 29 -1.53 1.59 -1.62
C ILE A 29 -1.37 2.59 -0.49
N ILE A 30 -0.41 3.50 -0.64
CA ILE A 30 -0.16 4.57 0.34
C ILE A 30 -0.21 5.93 -0.35
N PRO A 31 -0.45 7.01 0.40
CA PRO A 31 -0.28 8.37 -0.12
C PRO A 31 1.10 8.57 -0.76
N ALA A 32 1.15 9.36 -1.84
CA ALA A 32 2.40 9.64 -2.54
C ALA A 32 3.34 10.50 -1.69
N ILE A 33 2.76 11.41 -0.90
CA ILE A 33 3.47 12.25 0.06
C ILE A 33 4.15 11.34 1.09
N GLU A 34 5.44 11.53 1.28
CA GLU A 34 6.25 10.64 2.10
C GLU A 34 5.83 10.66 3.57
N GLU A 35 5.55 11.85 4.12
CA GLU A 35 5.08 12.01 5.49
C GLU A 35 3.72 11.34 5.74
N GLU A 36 2.75 11.54 4.84
CA GLU A 36 1.43 10.91 4.92
C GLU A 36 1.52 9.39 4.73
N GLY A 37 2.35 8.95 3.78
CA GLY A 37 2.62 7.54 3.51
C GLY A 37 3.26 6.86 4.72
N GLN A 38 4.23 7.50 5.36
CA GLN A 38 4.89 6.97 6.54
C GLN A 38 3.91 6.84 7.72
N ARG A 39 3.08 7.87 7.96
CA ARG A 39 2.02 7.81 9.00
C ARG A 39 1.02 6.69 8.73
N TYR A 40 0.58 6.56 7.48
CA TYR A 40 -0.30 5.47 7.07
C TYR A 40 0.35 4.09 7.30
N ILE A 41 1.62 3.91 6.93
CA ILE A 41 2.34 2.65 7.16
C ILE A 41 2.49 2.36 8.65
N ASP A 42 2.78 3.37 9.47
CA ASP A 42 2.96 3.21 10.91
C ASP A 42 1.64 2.79 11.60
N ASP A 43 0.53 3.43 11.23
CA ASP A 43 -0.80 3.05 11.71
C ASP A 43 -1.23 1.68 11.14
N PHE A 44 -0.93 1.42 9.87
CA PHE A 44 -1.16 0.12 9.23
C PHE A 44 -0.41 -1.00 9.94
N ARG A 45 0.84 -0.76 10.37
CA ARG A 45 1.62 -1.75 11.12
C ARG A 45 1.02 -2.04 12.49
N LYS A 46 0.39 -1.04 13.13
CA LYS A 46 -0.28 -1.19 14.42
C LYS A 46 -1.62 -1.92 14.32
N SER A 47 -2.39 -1.71 13.24
CA SER A 47 -3.73 -2.29 13.11
C SER A 47 -4.09 -2.61 11.65
N PRO A 48 -3.39 -3.55 10.99
CA PRO A 48 -3.55 -3.79 9.56
C PRO A 48 -4.97 -4.25 9.18
N GLU A 49 -5.69 -4.88 10.12
CA GLU A 49 -7.05 -5.41 9.93
C GLU A 49 -8.10 -4.31 9.74
N THR A 50 -7.86 -3.12 10.30
CA THR A 50 -8.75 -1.95 10.17
C THR A 50 -8.47 -1.11 8.93
N PHE A 51 -7.36 -1.35 8.23
CA PHE A 51 -6.96 -0.57 7.07
C PHE A 51 -7.43 -1.23 5.77
N LEU A 52 -8.48 -0.65 5.17
CA LEU A 52 -8.96 -0.98 3.84
C LEU A 52 -8.16 -0.20 2.78
N ASP A 53 -8.12 -0.70 1.54
CA ASP A 53 -7.48 0.02 0.42
C ASP A 53 -8.04 1.46 0.27
N ASP A 54 -9.30 1.70 0.63
CA ASP A 54 -9.91 3.04 0.62
C ASP A 54 -9.47 3.94 1.78
N SER A 55 -8.99 3.38 2.90
CA SER A 55 -8.52 4.15 4.06
C SER A 55 -7.31 5.02 3.72
N CYS A 56 -6.52 4.69 2.71
CA CYS A 56 -5.40 5.54 2.29
C CYS A 56 -5.87 6.89 1.70
N LYS A 57 -7.11 6.98 1.20
CA LYS A 57 -7.66 8.20 0.59
C LYS A 57 -7.85 9.31 1.62
N THR A 58 -8.21 8.98 2.86
CA THR A 58 -8.38 9.96 3.94
C THR A 58 -7.05 10.53 4.43
N TYR A 59 -5.94 9.84 4.15
CA TYR A 59 -4.59 10.32 4.49
C TYR A 59 -3.95 11.13 3.36
N SER A 60 -4.52 11.14 2.16
CA SER A 60 -3.92 11.80 1.00
C SER A 60 -4.51 13.19 0.78
N SER A 61 -3.72 14.23 1.03
CA SER A 61 -4.16 15.62 0.80
C SER A 61 -4.17 16.01 -0.69
N ASP A 62 -3.32 15.37 -1.50
CA ASP A 62 -3.12 15.72 -2.91
C ASP A 62 -3.80 14.72 -3.88
N SER A 63 -4.59 13.77 -3.35
CA SER A 63 -5.19 12.68 -4.14
C SER A 63 -4.19 11.87 -4.99
N LYS A 64 -2.91 11.90 -4.59
CA LYS A 64 -1.82 11.15 -5.21
C LYS A 64 -1.43 10.00 -4.31
N PHE A 65 -1.26 8.84 -4.92
CA PHE A 65 -0.93 7.58 -4.27
C PHE A 65 0.30 6.97 -4.90
N LYS A 66 0.85 5.94 -4.25
CA LYS A 66 1.90 5.06 -4.75
C LYS A 66 1.69 3.65 -4.22
N VAL A 67 2.13 2.66 -4.98
CA VAL A 67 2.16 1.27 -4.53
C VAL A 67 3.41 1.06 -3.69
N PHE A 68 3.24 0.55 -2.48
CA PHE A 68 4.31 0.25 -1.55
C PHE A 68 4.39 -1.24 -1.27
N LEU A 69 5.62 -1.75 -1.24
CA LEU A 69 5.93 -3.13 -0.93
C LEU A 69 6.16 -3.25 0.58
N PHE A 70 5.15 -3.75 1.30
CA PHE A 70 5.24 -4.02 2.72
C PHE A 70 5.81 -5.42 2.95
N ASN A 71 6.93 -5.54 3.68
CA ASN A 71 7.54 -6.83 3.98
C ASN A 71 6.91 -7.42 5.25
N LYS A 72 6.23 -8.56 5.12
CA LYS A 72 5.61 -9.29 6.25
C LYS A 72 6.62 -9.87 7.22
N ASN A 73 7.84 -10.10 6.77
CA ASN A 73 8.89 -10.78 7.54
C ASN A 73 9.79 -9.81 8.31
N GLN A 74 9.55 -8.50 8.26
CA GLN A 74 10.22 -7.57 9.18
C GLN A 74 9.47 -7.53 10.51
N ASN A 75 9.73 -8.53 11.33
CA ASN A 75 9.44 -8.52 12.77
C ASN A 75 10.58 -7.79 13.49
#